data_AF-A0AA95KJC0-F1
#
_entry.id   AF-A0AA95KJC0-F1
#
_cell.length_a   1.000
_cell.length_b   1.000
_cell.length_c   1.000
_cell.angle_alpha   90.00
_cell.angle_beta   90.00
_cell.angle_gamma   90.00
#
_symmetry.space_group_name_H-M   'P 1'
#
loop_
_entity.id
_entity.type
_entity.pdbx_description
1 polymer ?
#
loop_
_entity_poly.entity_id
_entity_poly.type
_entity_poly.pdbx_seq_one_letter_code
_entity_poly.pdbx_strand_id
1 'polypeptide(L)'
;MKLSITLTAGLMLLTAACSTVTHVTSNPSGADVQLNGQHLGKTPLTAKVNDIRGMRSIYSFTASKAGYGTQRKNYQEVWGADPTATIPNQINFDFK
;
A
#
# COMPACT_ATOMS: atom_id res chain seq x y z
N MET A 1 -43.94 2.25 -16.81
CA MET A 1 -42.99 1.93 -15.72
C MET A 1 -41.91 3.02 -15.69
N LYS A 2 -41.93 3.92 -14.71
CA LYS A 2 -40.89 4.94 -14.51
C LYS A 2 -39.88 4.39 -13.50
N LEU A 3 -38.67 4.11 -13.95
CA LEU A 3 -37.56 3.72 -13.07
C LEU A 3 -37.18 4.97 -12.25
N SER A 4 -37.44 4.92 -10.95
CA SER A 4 -37.10 6.00 -10.01
C SER A 4 -35.94 5.48 -9.15
N ILE A 5 -34.70 5.84 -9.52
CA ILE A 5 -33.51 5.53 -8.72
C ILE A 5 -33.33 6.73 -7.78
N THR A 6 -33.81 6.61 -6.55
CA THR A 6 -33.62 7.63 -5.52
C THR A 6 -32.19 7.54 -5.02
N LEU A 7 -31.35 8.54 -5.34
CA LEU A 7 -30.04 8.73 -4.73
C LEU A 7 -30.24 9.19 -3.28
N THR A 8 -30.31 8.25 -2.35
CA THR A 8 -30.38 8.58 -0.92
C THR A 8 -28.97 8.72 -0.35
N ALA A 9 -28.74 9.89 0.23
CA ALA A 9 -27.62 10.39 1.00
C ALA A 9 -26.62 9.37 1.59
N GLY A 10 -25.33 9.66 1.35
CA GLY A 10 -24.31 9.63 2.40
C GLY A 10 -24.14 8.31 3.15
N LEU A 11 -23.79 7.23 2.45
CA LEU A 11 -23.13 6.11 3.12
C LEU A 11 -21.69 6.53 3.44
N MET A 12 -21.51 7.27 4.54
CA MET A 12 -20.21 7.46 5.15
C MET A 12 -19.81 6.09 5.73
N LEU A 13 -19.21 5.25 4.89
CA LEU A 13 -18.59 4.00 5.34
C LEU A 13 -17.64 4.37 6.47
N LEU A 14 -17.91 3.90 7.69
CA LEU A 14 -16.93 3.87 8.78
C LEU A 14 -15.81 2.93 8.35
N THR A 15 -14.91 3.40 7.48
CA THR A 15 -13.70 2.68 7.18
C THR A 15 -12.83 2.75 8.44
N ALA A 16 -12.57 1.61 9.07
CA ALA A 16 -11.53 1.53 10.09
C ALA A 16 -10.20 1.82 9.40
N ALA A 17 -9.76 3.08 9.42
CA ALA A 17 -8.44 3.47 8.98
C ALA A 17 -7.45 2.94 10.02
N CYS A 18 -6.79 1.83 9.69
CA CYS A 18 -5.63 1.38 10.43
C CYS A 18 -4.39 2.07 9.82
N SER A 19 -3.29 2.15 10.57
CA SER A 19 -2.03 2.58 10.00
C SER A 19 -0.92 1.65 10.45
N THR A 20 -0.11 1.20 9.51
CA THR A 20 1.03 0.32 9.76
C THR A 20 2.32 1.10 9.55
N VAL A 21 3.25 0.97 10.49
CA VAL A 21 4.61 1.49 10.30
C VAL A 21 5.45 0.40 9.63
N THR A 22 5.98 0.72 8.46
CA THR A 22 6.77 -0.19 7.64
C THR A 22 8.17 0.37 7.45
N HIS A 23 9.18 -0.44 7.78
CA HIS A 23 10.57 -0.15 7.48
C HIS A 23 10.93 -0.72 6.11
N VAL A 24 11.37 0.14 5.19
CA VAL A 24 11.68 -0.22 3.80
C VAL A 24 13.17 -0.10 3.55
N THR A 25 13.80 -1.21 3.17
CA THR A 25 15.23 -1.32 2.86
C THR A 25 15.45 -1.78 1.43
N SER A 26 16.65 -1.54 0.89
CA SER A 26 17.06 -2.13 -0.37
C SER A 26 18.54 -2.44 -0.43
N ASN A 27 18.91 -3.38 -1.29
CA ASN A 27 20.26 -3.68 -1.69
C ASN A 27 20.41 -3.54 -3.22
N PRO A 28 21.18 -2.58 -3.73
CA PRO A 28 21.91 -1.55 -2.97
C PRO A 28 20.95 -0.52 -2.34
N SER A 29 21.44 0.20 -1.33
CA SER A 29 20.68 1.27 -0.65
C SER A 29 20.46 2.50 -1.54
N GLY A 30 19.54 3.38 -1.16
CA GLY A 30 19.23 4.61 -1.89
C GLY A 30 18.37 4.38 -3.14
N ALA A 31 17.48 3.40 -3.10
CA ALA A 31 16.43 3.22 -4.10
C ALA A 31 15.26 4.16 -3.80
N ASP A 32 14.68 4.75 -4.84
CA ASP A 32 13.48 5.60 -4.78
C ASP A 32 12.24 4.73 -4.58
N VAL A 33 11.46 4.95 -3.53
CA VAL A 33 10.31 4.14 -3.15
C VAL A 33 9.02 4.92 -3.36
N GLN A 34 8.04 4.25 -3.94
CA GLN A 34 6.68 4.75 -4.15
C GLN A 34 5.67 3.74 -3.62
N LEU A 35 4.55 4.22 -3.08
CA LEU A 35 3.38 3.43 -2.73
C LEU A 35 2.21 3.89 -3.60
N ASN A 36 1.64 2.99 -4.39
CA ASN A 36 0.52 3.29 -5.30
C ASN A 36 0.81 4.50 -6.22
N GLY A 37 2.08 4.67 -6.63
CA GLY A 37 2.54 5.80 -7.44
C GLY A 37 2.86 7.07 -6.66
N GLN A 38 2.59 7.14 -5.35
CA GLN A 38 2.99 8.25 -4.50
C GLN A 38 4.41 8.04 -3.97
N HIS A 39 5.29 9.01 -4.19
CA HIS A 39 6.67 8.97 -3.70
C HIS A 39 6.73 9.02 -2.16
N LEU A 40 7.46 8.07 -1.57
CA LEU A 40 7.69 7.93 -0.13
C LEU A 40 9.08 8.41 0.30
N GLY A 41 10.08 8.35 -0.58
CA GLY A 41 11.47 8.70 -0.28
C GLY A 41 12.46 7.62 -0.71
N LYS A 42 13.70 7.71 -0.23
CA LYS A 42 14.78 6.78 -0.58
C LYS A 42 15.07 5.79 0.54
N THR A 43 15.36 4.53 0.19
CA THR A 43 15.77 3.50 1.17
C THR A 43 17.14 3.80 1.78
N PRO A 44 17.39 3.42 3.04
CA PRO A 44 16.42 2.92 4.02
C PRO A 44 15.48 4.04 4.52
N LEU A 45 14.18 3.75 4.66
CA LEU A 45 13.20 4.68 5.20
C LEU A 45 12.17 3.96 6.09
N THR A 46 11.51 4.73 6.95
CA THR A 46 10.35 4.27 7.71
C THR A 46 9.13 5.04 7.24
N ALA A 47 8.12 4.33 6.71
CA ALA A 47 6.89 4.91 6.21
C ALA A 47 5.71 4.49 7.10
N LYS A 48 4.84 5.45 7.42
CA LYS A 48 3.53 5.16 8.01
C LYS A 48 2.52 5.02 6.88
N VAL A 49 1.99 3.83 6.69
CA VAL A 49 1.06 3.52 5.61
C VAL A 49 -0.35 3.37 6.17
N ASN A 50 -1.28 4.15 5.61
CA ASN A 50 -2.68 4.06 5.99
C ASN A 50 -3.31 2.88 5.27
N ASP A 51 -3.85 1.96 6.07
CA ASP A 51 -4.54 0.76 5.63
C ASP A 51 -6.05 0.97 5.80
N ILE A 52 -6.80 0.98 4.71
CA ILE A 52 -8.25 1.18 4.70
C ILE A 52 -8.92 -0.19 4.61
N ARG A 53 -9.31 -0.74 5.77
CA ARG A 53 -9.93 -2.06 5.85
C ARG A 53 -11.30 -2.11 5.17
N GLY A 54 -11.57 -3.21 4.48
CA GLY A 54 -12.88 -3.53 3.90
C GLY A 54 -13.10 -3.02 2.47
N MET A 55 -12.11 -2.36 1.87
CA MET A 55 -12.18 -1.85 0.50
C MET A 55 -11.18 -2.56 -0.39
N ARG A 56 -11.14 -3.90 -0.36
CA ARG A 56 -10.36 -4.79 -1.26
C ARG A 56 -9.06 -4.14 -1.77
N SER A 57 -8.23 -3.68 -0.84
CA SER A 57 -7.17 -2.73 -1.15
C SER A 57 -5.89 -3.44 -1.57
N ILE A 58 -5.24 -2.90 -2.61
CA ILE A 58 -3.94 -3.36 -3.09
C ILE A 58 -2.91 -2.27 -2.79
N TYR A 59 -1.89 -2.62 -2.02
CA TYR A 59 -0.74 -1.76 -1.72
C TYR A 59 0.43 -2.17 -2.61
N SER A 60 0.70 -1.36 -3.63
CA SER A 60 1.78 -1.57 -4.58
C SER A 60 2.99 -0.72 -4.22
N PHE A 61 3.98 -1.34 -3.59
CA PHE A 61 5.27 -0.72 -3.35
C PHE A 61 6.15 -0.90 -4.57
N THR A 62 6.62 0.19 -5.14
CA THR A 62 7.56 0.20 -6.26
C THR A 62 8.85 0.85 -5.80
N ALA A 63 9.98 0.15 -5.99
CA ALA A 63 11.30 0.69 -5.70
C ALA A 63 12.12 0.75 -6.99
N SER A 64 12.73 1.90 -7.27
CA SER A 64 13.54 2.15 -8.47
C SER A 64 14.95 2.55 -8.07
N LYS A 65 15.96 1.89 -8.66
CA LYS A 65 17.37 2.17 -8.41
C LYS A 65 18.11 2.43 -9.72
N ALA A 66 18.74 3.60 -9.81
CA ALA A 66 19.57 3.96 -10.95
C ALA A 66 20.67 2.91 -11.19
N GLY A 67 20.75 2.40 -12.42
CA GLY A 67 21.69 1.35 -12.81
C GLY A 67 21.21 -0.09 -12.58
N TYR A 68 20.05 -0.31 -11.93
CA TYR A 68 19.53 -1.66 -11.65
C TYR A 68 18.14 -1.89 -12.24
N GLY A 69 17.24 -0.90 -12.14
CA GLY A 69 15.87 -1.00 -12.64
C GLY A 69 14.83 -0.79 -11.56
N THR A 70 13.65 -1.37 -11.75
CA THR A 70 12.49 -1.19 -10.88
C THR A 70 11.96 -2.54 -10.40
N GLN A 71 11.71 -2.65 -9.10
CA GLN A 71 11.03 -3.79 -8.49
C GLN A 71 9.69 -3.37 -7.92
N ARG A 72 8.71 -4.27 -7.96
CA ARG A 72 7.37 -4.05 -7.42
C ARG A 72 6.97 -5.18 -6.49
N LYS A 73 6.40 -4.82 -5.34
CA LYS A 73 5.81 -5.74 -4.35
C LYS A 73 4.39 -5.32 -4.07
N ASN A 74 3.46 -6.25 -4.22
CA ASN A 74 2.04 -6.01 -4.02
C ASN A 74 1.56 -6.77 -2.78
N TYR A 75 0.85 -6.06 -1.90
CA TYR A 75 0.17 -6.63 -0.74
C TYR A 75 -1.31 -6.39 -0.90
N GLN A 76 -2.12 -7.45 -0.83
CA GLN A 76 -3.55 -7.38 -1.08
C GLN A 76 -4.32 -7.76 0.18
N GLU A 77 -5.32 -6.96 0.54
CA GLU A 77 -6.27 -7.32 1.57
C GLU A 77 -7.20 -8.42 1.02
N VAL A 78 -7.18 -9.60 1.65
CA VAL A 78 -8.04 -10.72 1.27
C VAL A 78 -9.19 -10.82 2.26
N TRP A 79 -10.44 -10.74 1.78
CA TRP A 79 -11.62 -10.80 2.65
C TRP A 79 -11.64 -12.14 3.42
N GLY A 80 -11.63 -12.06 4.76
CA GLY A 80 -11.73 -13.22 5.63
C GLY A 80 -10.40 -13.94 5.88
N ALA A 81 -9.31 -13.50 5.24
CA ALA A 81 -7.97 -13.96 5.53
C ALA A 81 -7.17 -12.80 6.15
N ASP A 82 -6.72 -13.07 7.37
CA ASP A 82 -5.85 -12.29 8.24
C ASP A 82 -6.48 -11.22 9.16
N PRO A 83 -6.52 -11.45 10.49
CA PRO A 83 -6.63 -10.37 11.47
C PRO A 83 -5.36 -9.48 11.50
N THR A 84 -4.26 -9.95 10.90
CA THR A 84 -2.96 -9.26 10.87
C THR A 84 -2.94 -8.11 9.86
N ALA A 85 -1.95 -7.22 9.96
CA ALA A 85 -1.80 -6.10 9.02
C ALA A 85 -1.45 -6.63 7.63
N THR A 86 -2.22 -6.23 6.60
CA THR A 86 -1.97 -6.59 5.19
C THR A 86 -0.58 -6.16 4.72
N ILE A 87 -0.09 -5.05 5.28
CA ILE A 87 1.22 -4.48 4.99
C ILE A 87 2.20 -5.00 6.04
N PRO A 88 3.32 -5.61 5.65
CA PRO A 88 4.32 -6.04 6.62
C PRO A 88 5.01 -4.83 7.28
N ASN A 89 5.49 -5.03 8.50
CA ASN A 89 6.30 -4.03 9.21
C ASN A 89 7.71 -3.85 8.60
N GLN A 90 8.14 -4.75 7.71
CA GLN A 90 9.41 -4.64 6.99
C GLN A 90 9.28 -5.10 5.52
N ILE A 91 9.89 -4.35 4.61
CA ILE A 91 9.97 -4.68 3.17
C ILE A 91 11.42 -4.51 2.73
N ASN A 92 12.00 -5.55 2.12
CA ASN A 92 13.32 -5.48 1.50
C ASN A 92 13.23 -5.58 -0.03
N PHE A 93 13.96 -4.75 -0.76
CA PHE A 93 14.12 -4.83 -2.21
C PHE A 93 15.55 -5.25 -2.57
N ASP A 94 15.70 -6.39 -3.24
CA ASP A 94 17.00 -6.93 -3.66
C ASP A 94 17.13 -6.78 -5.16
N PHE A 95 17.79 -5.71 -5.60
CA PHE A 95 18.06 -5.48 -7.00
C PHE A 95 19.18 -6.43 -7.46
N LYS A 96 19.00 -7.03 -8.63
CA LYS A 96 19.98 -7.90 -9.28
C LYS A 96 20.56 -7.24 -10.51
#